data_AF-A0A969G7V2-F1
#
_entry.id   AF-A0A969G7V2-F1
#
_cell.length_a   1.000
_cell.length_b   1.000
_cell.length_c   1.000
_cell.angle_alpha   90.00
_cell.angle_beta   90.00
_cell.angle_gamma   90.00
#
_symmetry.space_group_name_H-M   'P 1'
#
loop_
_entity.id
_entity.type
_entity.pdbx_description
1 polymer ?
#
loop_
_entity_poly.entity_id
_entity_poly.type
_entity_poly.pdbx_seq_one_letter_code
_entity_poly.pdbx_strand_id
1 'polypeptide(L)'
;MSIDSQDGLQADFKDGWLGIVGLDARHYQKLDRHSILAVRLSAATSFGNEKMLYYLGGTDNWLFPRFEENIPVDPTVGYAYQALATNLRGFNSNIRNGNSFAVANFELRVPIFSYFTRRPIKSTFIRNFQVVGFFDTGTAWIGLSPFNDDNPLNTVIIQGQNSPISVKVNYFRNPIVSGYGVGFRSTVFGYFVRLDFARGIETGVLQDRRIHLSLGTDF
;
A
#
# COMPACT_ATOMS: atom_id res chain seq x y z
N MET A 1 -8.23 -35.57 2.09
CA MET A 1 -8.95 -36.77 1.57
C MET A 1 -8.24 -37.21 0.30
N SER A 2 -7.53 -38.34 0.29
CA SER A 2 -6.85 -38.85 -0.91
C SER A 2 -7.80 -39.74 -1.71
N ILE A 3 -8.00 -39.44 -2.99
CA ILE A 3 -8.65 -40.36 -3.92
C ILE A 3 -7.53 -40.97 -4.75
N ASP A 4 -7.32 -42.28 -4.56
CA ASP A 4 -6.37 -43.04 -5.36
C ASP A 4 -7.08 -43.52 -6.63
N SER A 5 -6.74 -42.93 -7.77
CA SER A 5 -7.19 -43.38 -9.09
C SER A 5 -6.06 -44.16 -9.75
N GLN A 6 -6.36 -45.32 -10.33
CA GLN A 6 -5.40 -46.33 -10.81
C GLN A 6 -4.40 -45.87 -11.91
N ASP A 7 -4.36 -44.58 -12.25
CA ASP A 7 -3.47 -43.98 -13.27
C ASP A 7 -2.32 -43.12 -12.69
N GLY A 8 -1.96 -43.29 -11.40
CA GLY A 8 -0.74 -42.70 -10.85
C GLY A 8 -0.75 -41.18 -10.66
N LEU A 9 -1.91 -40.53 -10.78
CA LEU A 9 -2.11 -39.13 -10.40
C LEU A 9 -2.39 -39.05 -8.89
N GLN A 10 -1.33 -38.88 -8.09
CA GLN A 10 -1.47 -38.52 -6.68
C GLN A 10 -1.87 -37.04 -6.57
N ALA A 11 -3.17 -36.78 -6.44
CA ALA A 11 -3.67 -35.47 -6.05
C ALA A 11 -3.71 -35.39 -4.52
N ASP A 12 -2.65 -34.85 -3.92
CA ASP A 12 -2.60 -34.53 -2.49
C ASP A 12 -3.28 -33.18 -2.25
N PHE A 13 -4.55 -33.23 -1.86
CA PHE A 13 -5.26 -32.04 -1.37
C PHE A 13 -4.70 -31.71 0.01
N LYS A 14 -3.69 -30.83 0.07
CA LYS A 14 -3.23 -30.23 1.33
C LYS A 14 -4.41 -29.51 1.99
N ASP A 15 -4.65 -29.82 3.26
CA ASP A 15 -5.66 -29.18 4.13
C ASP A 15 -5.22 -27.74 4.51
N GLY A 16 -5.05 -26.89 3.51
CA GLY A 16 -4.76 -25.48 3.65
C GLY A 16 -6.07 -24.68 3.70
N TRP A 17 -6.29 -23.96 4.79
CA TRP A 17 -7.40 -23.00 4.88
C TRP A 17 -6.85 -21.59 5.13
N LEU A 18 -7.50 -20.62 4.48
CA LEU A 18 -7.20 -19.21 4.54
C LEU A 18 -8.44 -18.46 5.00
N GLY A 19 -8.33 -17.75 6.12
CA GLY A 19 -9.30 -16.78 6.60
C GLY A 19 -8.76 -15.37 6.45
N ILE A 20 -9.59 -14.44 5.96
CA ILE A 20 -9.25 -13.02 5.87
C ILE A 20 -10.38 -12.24 6.53
N VAL A 21 -10.03 -11.34 7.45
CA VAL A 21 -10.94 -10.34 7.99
C VAL A 21 -10.40 -8.97 7.62
N GLY A 22 -11.24 -8.15 7.00
CA GLY A 22 -10.87 -6.83 6.51
C GLY A 22 -11.94 -5.79 6.79
N LEU A 23 -11.49 -4.54 6.87
CA LEU A 23 -12.29 -3.33 7.03
C LEU A 23 -11.82 -2.31 6.00
N ASP A 24 -12.75 -1.74 5.25
CA ASP A 24 -12.51 -0.57 4.40
C ASP A 24 -13.65 0.44 4.66
N ALA A 25 -13.29 1.58 5.25
CA ALA A 25 -14.20 2.65 5.59
C ALA A 25 -13.79 3.92 4.85
N ARG A 26 -14.77 4.59 4.24
CA ARG A 26 -14.55 5.80 3.43
C ARG A 26 -15.54 6.88 3.84
N HIS A 27 -15.03 8.10 4.02
CA HIS A 27 -15.84 9.25 4.36
C HIS A 27 -15.47 10.46 3.49
N TYR A 28 -16.48 11.19 3.03
CA TYR A 28 -16.30 12.34 2.15
C TYR A 28 -17.03 13.55 2.76
N GLN A 29 -16.24 14.49 3.26
CA GLN A 29 -16.75 15.74 3.83
C GLN A 29 -16.59 16.86 2.79
N LYS A 30 -17.70 17.45 2.38
CA LYS A 30 -17.65 18.70 1.59
C LYS A 30 -17.17 19.82 2.52
N LEU A 31 -16.10 20.50 2.12
CA LEU A 31 -15.56 21.64 2.86
C LEU A 31 -16.20 22.95 2.41
N ASP A 32 -16.54 23.05 1.12
CA ASP A 32 -17.23 24.19 0.54
C ASP A 32 -18.13 23.73 -0.62
N ARG A 33 -18.38 24.61 -1.60
CA ARG A 33 -19.22 24.31 -2.77
C ARG A 33 -18.66 23.19 -3.67
N HIS A 34 -17.33 23.03 -3.76
CA HIS A 34 -16.71 22.09 -4.70
C HIS A 34 -15.57 21.23 -4.12
N SER A 35 -14.84 21.72 -3.12
CA SER A 35 -13.75 21.01 -2.46
C SER A 35 -14.26 19.95 -1.48
N ILE A 36 -13.57 18.81 -1.48
CA ILE A 36 -13.92 17.65 -0.69
C ILE A 36 -12.69 17.19 0.09
N LEU A 37 -12.86 16.98 1.39
CA LEU A 37 -11.95 16.20 2.20
C LEU A 37 -12.40 14.74 2.17
N ALA A 38 -11.58 13.88 1.62
CA ALA A 38 -11.84 12.46 1.51
C ALA A 38 -10.90 11.71 2.48
N VAL A 39 -11.48 10.86 3.31
CA VAL A 39 -10.75 10.03 4.28
C VAL A 39 -11.04 8.56 3.98
N ARG A 40 -10.00 7.74 3.94
CA ARG A 40 -10.11 6.28 3.81
C ARG A 40 -9.32 5.61 4.93
N LEU A 41 -9.91 4.60 5.53
CA LEU A 41 -9.27 3.70 6.48
C LEU A 41 -9.42 2.28 5.93
N SER A 42 -8.31 1.58 5.73
CA SER A 42 -8.30 0.20 5.24
C SER A 42 -7.39 -0.65 6.12
N ALA A 43 -7.88 -1.76 6.62
CA ALA A 43 -7.10 -2.69 7.42
C ALA A 43 -7.56 -4.12 7.13
N ALA A 44 -6.63 -5.07 7.11
CA ALA A 44 -6.97 -6.48 7.04
C ALA A 44 -5.96 -7.34 7.77
N THR A 45 -6.41 -8.51 8.18
CA THR A 45 -5.58 -9.55 8.78
C THR A 45 -5.97 -10.90 8.19
N SER A 46 -4.96 -11.72 7.88
CA SER A 46 -5.14 -13.08 7.41
C SER A 46 -4.66 -14.11 8.44
N PHE A 47 -5.42 -15.18 8.58
CA PHE A 47 -5.20 -16.26 9.53
C PHE A 47 -5.51 -17.62 8.89
N GLY A 48 -5.03 -18.69 9.52
CA GLY A 48 -5.05 -20.04 8.96
C GLY A 48 -3.65 -20.55 8.62
N ASN A 49 -3.61 -21.77 8.06
CA ASN A 49 -2.36 -22.43 7.67
C ASN A 49 -1.78 -21.82 6.38
N GLU A 50 -2.65 -21.24 5.54
CA GLU A 50 -2.28 -20.47 4.37
C GLU A 50 -2.63 -18.99 4.63
N LYS A 51 -1.68 -18.07 4.41
CA LYS A 51 -1.86 -16.63 4.70
C LYS A 51 -1.78 -15.76 3.46
N MET A 52 -2.33 -14.55 3.57
CA MET A 52 -2.20 -13.49 2.57
C MET A 52 -1.02 -12.58 2.95
N LEU A 53 -0.09 -12.37 2.03
CA LEU A 53 1.01 -11.42 2.16
C LEU A 53 0.57 -10.05 1.65
N TYR A 54 0.52 -9.06 2.54
CA TYR A 54 0.21 -7.69 2.17
C TYR A 54 1.48 -6.88 2.00
N TYR A 55 1.70 -6.36 0.79
CA TYR A 55 2.78 -5.42 0.49
C TYR A 55 2.27 -4.00 0.63
N LEU A 56 2.72 -3.30 1.66
CA LEU A 56 2.42 -1.89 1.85
C LEU A 56 3.34 -1.03 1.00
N GLY A 57 2.79 -0.01 0.34
CA GLY A 57 3.55 0.98 -0.41
C GLY A 57 2.99 1.27 -1.79
N GLY A 58 3.40 2.41 -2.36
CA GLY A 58 3.00 2.83 -3.69
C GLY A 58 1.54 3.30 -3.78
N THR A 59 1.02 3.30 -5.00
CA THR A 59 -0.37 3.65 -5.32
C THR A 59 -1.02 2.56 -6.15
N ASP A 60 -2.34 2.45 -6.06
CA ASP A 60 -3.11 1.57 -6.93
C ASP A 60 -3.01 2.03 -8.40
N ASN A 61 -2.98 1.06 -9.32
CA ASN A 61 -2.81 1.28 -10.76
C ASN A 61 -1.61 2.17 -11.13
N TRP A 62 -0.51 2.07 -10.40
CA TRP A 62 0.74 2.77 -10.71
C TRP A 62 1.33 2.25 -12.02
N LEU A 63 1.59 3.14 -12.98
CA LEU A 63 2.14 2.77 -14.29
C LEU A 63 3.60 2.33 -14.26
N PHE A 64 4.37 2.82 -13.28
CA PHE A 64 5.79 2.55 -13.14
C PHE A 64 6.13 2.09 -11.73
N PRO A 65 5.54 0.97 -11.27
CA PRO A 65 5.73 0.50 -9.92
C PRO A 65 7.18 0.08 -9.72
N ARG A 66 7.73 0.46 -8.57
CA ARG A 66 9.04 0.01 -8.10
C ARG A 66 8.85 -0.74 -6.81
N PHE A 67 9.58 -1.84 -6.68
CA PHE A 67 9.50 -2.73 -5.54
C PHE A 67 10.77 -2.60 -4.69
N GLU A 68 10.62 -2.63 -3.37
CA GLU A 68 11.74 -2.59 -2.44
C GLU A 68 12.21 -4.02 -2.14
N GLU A 69 13.38 -4.40 -2.65
CA GLU A 69 13.94 -5.76 -2.48
C GLU A 69 14.69 -5.92 -1.16
N ASN A 70 15.07 -4.82 -0.52
CA ASN A 70 15.84 -4.83 0.73
C ASN A 70 15.01 -5.20 1.97
N ILE A 71 13.69 -5.38 1.81
CA ILE A 71 12.78 -5.75 2.90
C ILE A 71 12.37 -7.20 2.70
N PRO A 72 12.99 -8.13 3.45
CA PRO A 72 12.73 -9.55 3.26
C PRO A 72 11.29 -9.89 3.64
N VAL A 73 10.77 -10.90 2.97
CA VAL A 73 9.51 -11.56 3.33
C VAL A 73 9.86 -12.80 4.12
N ASP A 74 9.18 -13.04 5.25
CA ASP A 74 9.43 -14.22 6.07
C ASP A 74 8.81 -15.48 5.42
N PRO A 75 9.64 -16.43 4.95
CA PRO A 75 9.14 -17.62 4.27
C PRO A 75 8.48 -18.62 5.24
N THR A 76 8.70 -18.49 6.55
CA THR A 76 8.21 -19.43 7.57
C THR A 76 6.72 -19.26 7.87
N VAL A 77 6.13 -18.14 7.45
CA VAL A 77 4.75 -17.77 7.78
C VAL A 77 3.71 -18.54 6.94
N GLY A 78 4.11 -19.11 5.81
CA GLY A 78 3.21 -19.86 4.92
C GLY A 78 2.27 -18.96 4.11
N TYR A 79 2.83 -18.08 3.28
CA TYR A 79 2.04 -17.22 2.39
C TYR A 79 1.62 -17.95 1.12
N ALA A 80 0.32 -18.12 0.90
CA ALA A 80 -0.23 -18.71 -0.34
C ALA A 80 -0.52 -17.64 -1.40
N TYR A 81 -0.88 -16.44 -0.96
CA TYR A 81 -1.33 -15.35 -1.84
C TYR A 81 -0.66 -14.04 -1.44
N GLN A 82 -0.65 -13.08 -2.36
CA GLN A 82 -0.11 -11.75 -2.14
C GLN A 82 -1.07 -10.68 -2.65
N ALA A 83 -1.12 -9.55 -1.95
CA ALA A 83 -1.93 -8.39 -2.31
C ALA A 83 -1.18 -7.10 -2.00
N LEU A 84 -1.47 -6.04 -2.76
CA LEU A 84 -0.96 -4.70 -2.47
C LEU A 84 -1.87 -4.01 -1.44
N ALA A 85 -1.27 -3.51 -0.36
CA ALA A 85 -1.91 -2.65 0.61
C ALA A 85 -1.66 -1.18 0.21
N THR A 86 -2.59 -0.61 -0.54
CA THR A 86 -2.50 0.75 -1.09
C THR A 86 -3.60 1.66 -0.53
N ASN A 87 -3.41 2.99 -0.47
CA ASN A 87 -2.26 3.74 -0.99
C ASN A 87 -1.33 4.20 0.12
N LEU A 88 -0.03 4.23 -0.16
CA LEU A 88 0.97 4.86 0.68
C LEU A 88 1.99 5.53 -0.23
N ARG A 89 1.62 6.71 -0.72
CA ARG A 89 2.47 7.47 -1.66
C ARG A 89 3.72 7.96 -0.94
N GLY A 90 4.79 8.14 -1.72
CA GLY A 90 6.12 8.51 -1.19
C GLY A 90 7.04 7.32 -0.94
N PHE A 91 6.54 6.10 -1.10
CA PHE A 91 7.31 4.86 -0.96
C PHE A 91 7.17 3.95 -2.19
N ASN A 92 8.16 3.07 -2.37
CA ASN A 92 8.04 1.91 -3.25
C ASN A 92 7.04 0.91 -2.66
N SER A 93 6.54 0.00 -3.50
CA SER A 93 5.85 -1.19 -3.00
C SER A 93 6.79 -2.01 -2.11
N ASN A 94 6.25 -2.67 -1.10
CA ASN A 94 7.01 -3.47 -0.10
C ASN A 94 7.90 -2.63 0.84
N ILE A 95 7.53 -1.39 1.16
CA ILE A 95 8.19 -0.66 2.26
C ILE A 95 7.92 -1.31 3.62
N ARG A 96 6.78 -2.01 3.75
CA ARG A 96 6.46 -2.90 4.87
C ARG A 96 5.69 -4.08 4.30
N ASN A 97 5.83 -5.23 4.93
CA ASN A 97 5.04 -6.41 4.57
C ASN A 97 4.61 -7.21 5.79
N GLY A 98 3.59 -8.03 5.60
CA GLY A 98 3.14 -8.97 6.61
C GLY A 98 1.78 -9.59 6.33
N ASN A 99 1.28 -10.42 7.24
CA ASN A 99 -0.04 -11.04 7.11
C ASN A 99 -1.19 -10.11 7.52
N SER A 100 -0.86 -8.95 8.11
CA SER A 100 -1.80 -7.92 8.51
C SER A 100 -1.31 -6.54 8.07
N PHE A 101 -2.24 -5.64 7.77
CA PHE A 101 -1.94 -4.24 7.47
C PHE A 101 -3.03 -3.29 7.97
N ALA A 102 -2.65 -2.03 8.13
CA ALA A 102 -3.57 -0.92 8.36
C ALA A 102 -3.03 0.34 7.66
N VAL A 103 -3.90 1.04 6.94
CA VAL A 103 -3.60 2.24 6.17
C VAL A 103 -4.72 3.25 6.36
N ALA A 104 -4.36 4.50 6.54
CA ALA A 104 -5.25 5.65 6.52
C ALA A 104 -4.77 6.66 5.48
N ASN A 105 -5.70 7.17 4.68
CA ASN A 105 -5.46 8.17 3.65
C ASN A 105 -6.35 9.38 3.88
N PHE A 106 -5.76 10.56 3.79
CA PHE A 106 -6.44 11.84 3.86
C PHE A 106 -6.14 12.61 2.59
N GLU A 107 -7.18 13.02 1.86
CA GLU A 107 -7.05 13.76 0.61
C GLU A 107 -7.95 14.99 0.61
N LEU A 108 -7.35 16.16 0.47
CA LEU A 108 -8.03 17.39 0.16
C LEU A 108 -8.08 17.59 -1.35
N ARG A 109 -9.25 17.42 -1.97
CA ARG A 109 -9.44 17.53 -3.43
C ARG A 109 -10.07 18.87 -3.77
N VAL A 110 -9.36 19.68 -4.56
CA VAL A 110 -9.76 21.04 -4.96
C VAL A 110 -9.93 21.11 -6.48
N PRO A 111 -11.17 21.13 -7.02
CA PRO A 111 -11.43 21.30 -8.44
C PRO A 111 -11.29 22.79 -8.84
N ILE A 112 -10.06 23.21 -9.15
CA ILE A 112 -9.70 24.63 -9.32
C ILE A 112 -10.58 25.35 -10.35
N PHE A 113 -10.80 24.77 -11.53
CA PHE A 113 -11.54 25.45 -12.60
C PHE A 113 -13.05 25.57 -12.34
N SER A 114 -13.61 24.72 -11.46
CA SER A 114 -15.01 24.81 -11.05
C SER A 114 -15.32 26.07 -10.24
N TYR A 115 -14.31 26.72 -9.63
CA TYR A 115 -14.51 27.98 -8.92
C TYR A 115 -14.60 29.20 -9.84
N PHE A 116 -13.90 29.18 -10.97
CA PHE A 116 -13.80 30.34 -11.85
C PHE A 116 -14.92 30.43 -12.88
N THR A 117 -15.55 29.30 -13.22
CA THR A 117 -16.51 29.24 -14.33
C THR A 117 -17.83 28.62 -13.90
N ARG A 118 -18.93 29.39 -14.04
CA ARG A 118 -20.32 28.91 -13.81
C ARG A 118 -20.96 28.26 -15.03
N ARG A 119 -20.28 28.30 -16.19
CA ARG A 119 -20.73 27.72 -17.45
C ARG A 119 -20.18 26.30 -17.62
N PRO A 120 -20.90 25.40 -18.31
CA PRO A 120 -20.40 24.06 -18.60
C PRO A 120 -19.13 24.13 -19.47
N ILE A 121 -18.04 23.53 -18.98
CA ILE A 121 -16.76 23.45 -19.68
C ILE A 121 -16.79 22.27 -20.65
N LYS A 122 -16.58 22.54 -21.95
CA LYS A 122 -16.58 21.51 -23.01
C LYS A 122 -15.40 20.54 -22.89
N SER A 123 -14.22 21.05 -22.53
CA SER A 123 -13.01 20.24 -22.33
C SER A 123 -13.14 19.35 -21.09
N THR A 124 -13.05 18.04 -21.28
CA THR A 124 -13.06 17.03 -20.20
C THR A 124 -11.88 17.20 -19.26
N PHE A 125 -10.70 17.54 -19.81
CA PHE A 125 -9.49 17.80 -19.05
C PHE A 125 -9.70 18.95 -18.05
N ILE A 126 -10.12 20.12 -18.54
CA ILE A 126 -10.27 21.31 -17.70
C ILE A 126 -11.38 21.11 -16.67
N ARG A 127 -12.50 20.50 -17.10
CA ARG A 127 -13.65 20.23 -16.22
C ARG A 127 -13.30 19.33 -15.04
N ASN A 128 -12.46 18.32 -15.27
CA ASN A 128 -12.11 17.31 -14.28
C ASN A 128 -10.76 17.58 -13.60
N PHE A 129 -10.10 18.70 -13.91
CA PHE A 129 -8.80 19.01 -13.33
C PHE A 129 -8.93 19.39 -11.85
N GLN A 130 -8.21 18.66 -11.01
CA GLN A 130 -8.19 18.81 -9.56
C GLN A 130 -6.75 18.89 -9.07
N VAL A 131 -6.53 19.76 -8.09
CA VAL A 131 -5.32 19.74 -7.27
C VAL A 131 -5.66 19.04 -5.97
N VAL A 132 -4.78 18.13 -5.55
CA VAL A 132 -5.00 17.30 -4.38
C VAL A 132 -3.85 17.49 -3.40
N GLY A 133 -4.14 17.86 -2.16
CA GLY A 133 -3.19 17.71 -1.06
C GLY A 133 -3.48 16.39 -0.36
N PHE A 134 -2.45 15.60 -0.04
CA PHE A 134 -2.67 14.31 0.60
C PHE A 134 -1.69 14.00 1.73
N PHE A 135 -2.16 13.18 2.67
CA PHE A 135 -1.41 12.57 3.74
C PHE A 135 -1.84 11.11 3.88
N ASP A 136 -0.89 10.20 3.71
CA ASP A 136 -1.06 8.76 3.82
C ASP A 136 -0.26 8.28 5.01
N THR A 137 -0.78 7.33 5.78
CA THR A 137 -0.04 6.69 6.87
C THR A 137 -0.45 5.24 6.99
N GLY A 138 0.49 4.37 7.30
CA GLY A 138 0.18 2.95 7.40
C GLY A 138 1.28 2.12 8.02
N THR A 139 0.95 0.86 8.26
CA THR A 139 1.82 -0.17 8.80
C THR A 139 1.40 -1.53 8.26
N ALA A 140 2.36 -2.43 8.09
CA ALA A 140 2.12 -3.85 7.82
C ALA A 140 3.04 -4.67 8.73
N TRP A 141 2.52 -5.80 9.22
CA TRP A 141 3.21 -6.60 10.23
C TRP A 141 2.80 -8.07 10.18
N ILE A 142 3.60 -8.89 10.86
CA ILE A 142 3.36 -10.31 11.05
C ILE A 142 2.84 -10.57 12.46
N GLY A 143 1.76 -11.34 12.59
CA GLY A 143 1.18 -11.75 13.86
C GLY A 143 0.06 -10.83 14.39
N LEU A 144 -0.19 -10.90 15.70
CA LEU A 144 -1.34 -10.24 16.34
C LEU A 144 -1.20 -8.73 16.49
N SER A 145 0.03 -8.20 16.52
CA SER A 145 0.30 -6.78 16.78
C SER A 145 1.49 -6.27 15.98
N PRO A 146 1.43 -5.02 15.46
CA PRO A 146 2.55 -4.39 14.77
C PRO A 146 3.75 -4.07 15.66
N PHE A 147 3.59 -4.11 16.98
CA PHE A 147 4.62 -3.77 17.97
C PHE A 147 5.27 -5.01 18.60
N ASN A 148 5.03 -6.21 18.08
CA ASN A 148 5.66 -7.41 18.61
C ASN A 148 7.15 -7.47 18.19
N ASP A 149 8.04 -7.80 19.13
CA ASP A 149 9.49 -7.81 18.95
C ASP A 149 9.96 -8.85 17.91
N ASP A 150 9.14 -9.88 17.66
CA ASP A 150 9.39 -10.94 16.67
C ASP A 150 9.11 -10.52 15.20
N ASN A 151 8.77 -9.25 14.94
CA ASN A 151 8.51 -8.80 13.58
C ASN A 151 9.82 -8.77 12.74
N PRO A 152 9.92 -9.50 11.62
CA PRO A 152 11.14 -9.59 10.81
C PRO A 152 11.58 -8.25 10.19
N LEU A 153 10.72 -7.21 10.20
CA LEU A 153 11.11 -5.83 9.87
C LEU A 153 12.27 -5.30 10.74
N ASN A 154 12.46 -5.87 11.92
CA ASN A 154 13.52 -5.48 12.82
C ASN A 154 14.82 -6.24 12.56
N THR A 155 14.85 -7.36 11.82
CA THR A 155 16.05 -8.18 11.70
C THR A 155 16.71 -8.06 10.32
N VAL A 156 17.94 -7.54 10.26
CA VAL A 156 18.81 -7.68 9.07
C VAL A 156 19.97 -8.61 9.42
N ILE A 157 20.15 -9.68 8.64
CA ILE A 157 21.30 -10.58 8.77
C ILE A 157 22.38 -10.10 7.79
N ILE A 158 23.45 -9.50 8.31
CA ILE A 158 24.62 -9.16 7.49
C ILE A 158 25.57 -10.36 7.55
N GLN A 159 25.73 -11.06 6.42
CA GLN A 159 26.77 -12.07 6.22
C GLN A 159 27.87 -11.45 5.36
N GLY A 160 29.06 -11.28 5.92
CA GLY A 160 30.22 -10.90 5.11
C GLY A 160 30.61 -12.05 4.19
N GLN A 161 30.79 -11.79 2.90
CA GLN A 161 31.47 -12.72 1.97
C GLN A 161 32.81 -13.13 2.62
N ASN A 162 32.91 -14.36 3.14
CA ASN A 162 34.08 -14.96 3.82
C ASN A 162 34.23 -14.76 5.35
N SER A 163 33.17 -14.45 6.11
CA SER A 163 33.22 -14.50 7.58
C SER A 163 32.24 -15.55 8.14
N PRO A 164 32.66 -16.43 9.08
CA PRO A 164 31.75 -17.39 9.74
C PRO A 164 30.78 -16.72 10.73
N ILE A 165 30.82 -15.39 10.84
CA ILE A 165 30.03 -14.60 11.78
C ILE A 165 28.81 -14.05 11.04
N SER A 166 27.61 -14.53 11.41
CA SER A 166 26.34 -13.91 11.04
C SER A 166 25.97 -12.87 12.09
N VAL A 167 25.90 -11.60 11.69
CA VAL A 167 25.46 -10.53 12.59
C VAL A 167 23.97 -10.31 12.38
N LYS A 168 23.16 -10.74 13.36
CA LYS A 168 21.73 -10.42 13.44
C LYS A 168 21.59 -9.01 14.03
N VAL A 169 21.32 -8.01 13.20
CA VAL A 169 21.09 -6.63 13.67
C VAL A 169 19.59 -6.44 13.84
N ASN A 170 19.17 -6.23 15.09
CA ASN A 170 17.80 -5.85 15.44
C ASN A 170 17.67 -4.32 15.38
N TYR A 171 17.13 -3.78 14.28
CA TYR A 171 16.73 -2.37 14.19
C TYR A 171 15.34 -2.20 14.79
N PHE A 172 15.20 -1.40 15.84
CA PHE A 172 13.88 -0.93 16.29
C PHE A 172 13.36 0.10 15.27
N ARG A 173 12.67 -0.36 14.21
CA ARG A 173 12.02 0.53 13.26
C ARG A 173 10.60 0.83 13.74
N ASN A 174 10.19 2.09 13.68
CA ASN A 174 8.77 2.39 13.90
C ASN A 174 7.97 1.68 12.79
N PRO A 175 7.00 0.81 13.14
CA PRO A 175 6.23 0.07 12.14
C PRO A 175 5.38 1.01 11.28
N ILE A 176 5.07 2.21 11.79
CA ILE A 176 4.29 3.22 11.09
C ILE A 176 5.20 4.02 10.15
N VAL A 177 4.76 4.11 8.91
CA VAL A 177 5.33 4.93 7.84
C VAL A 177 4.25 5.90 7.34
N SER A 178 4.66 7.12 7.00
CA SER A 178 3.73 8.15 6.53
C SER A 178 4.27 8.85 5.30
N GLY A 179 3.41 9.24 4.37
CA GLY A 179 3.76 9.95 3.17
C GLY A 179 2.84 11.15 2.97
N TYR A 180 3.37 12.25 2.45
CA TYR A 180 2.57 13.44 2.19
C TYR A 180 2.99 14.08 0.88
N GLY A 181 2.10 14.86 0.29
CA GLY A 181 2.40 15.47 -1.00
C GLY A 181 1.26 16.24 -1.63
N VAL A 182 1.51 16.62 -2.88
CA VAL A 182 0.58 17.33 -3.74
C VAL A 182 0.45 16.56 -5.04
N GLY A 183 -0.78 16.45 -5.53
CA GLY A 183 -1.13 15.72 -6.74
C GLY A 183 -2.00 16.52 -7.68
N PHE A 184 -1.98 16.11 -8.94
CA PHE A 184 -2.82 16.65 -10.00
C PHE A 184 -3.63 15.50 -10.61
N ARG A 185 -4.94 15.70 -10.76
CA ARG A 185 -5.85 14.70 -11.32
C ARG A 185 -6.64 15.30 -12.45
N SER A 186 -6.81 14.57 -13.55
CA SER A 186 -7.67 15.00 -14.65
C SER A 186 -7.99 13.84 -15.60
N THR A 187 -8.95 14.06 -16.49
CA THR A 187 -9.23 13.13 -17.58
C THR A 187 -8.41 13.49 -18.82
N VAL A 188 -7.59 12.55 -19.28
CA VAL A 188 -6.75 12.65 -20.48
C VAL A 188 -7.12 11.51 -21.41
N PHE A 189 -7.53 11.82 -22.64
CA PHE A 189 -7.98 10.82 -23.65
C PHE A 189 -9.05 9.82 -23.16
N GLY A 190 -9.91 10.24 -22.23
CA GLY A 190 -10.96 9.40 -21.64
C GLY A 190 -10.51 8.60 -20.41
N TYR A 191 -9.22 8.57 -20.10
CA TYR A 191 -8.67 7.94 -18.90
C TYR A 191 -8.52 8.95 -17.77
N PHE A 192 -8.86 8.56 -16.54
CA PHE A 192 -8.60 9.39 -15.37
C PHE A 192 -7.16 9.17 -14.90
N VAL A 193 -6.34 10.20 -14.99
CA VAL A 193 -4.91 10.19 -14.71
C VAL A 193 -4.64 10.95 -13.42
N ARG A 194 -3.76 10.41 -12.59
CA ARG A 194 -3.30 11.02 -11.33
C ARG A 194 -1.78 11.12 -11.36
N LEU A 195 -1.26 12.31 -11.08
CA LEU A 195 0.16 12.61 -10.99
C LEU A 195 0.45 13.16 -9.59
N ASP A 196 1.04 12.36 -8.72
CA ASP A 196 1.25 12.67 -7.31
C ASP A 196 2.74 12.84 -7.00
N PHE A 197 3.12 14.00 -6.47
CA PHE A 197 4.45 14.31 -5.97
C PHE A 197 4.47 14.10 -4.46
N ALA A 198 5.09 13.02 -4.01
CA ALA A 198 5.03 12.57 -2.63
C ALA A 198 6.41 12.57 -1.98
N ARG A 199 6.44 12.71 -0.66
CA ARG A 199 7.63 12.51 0.18
C ARG A 199 7.28 11.61 1.35
N GLY A 200 8.09 10.57 1.57
CA GLY A 200 7.93 9.65 2.69
C GLY A 200 8.59 10.16 3.98
N ILE A 201 8.07 9.72 5.11
CA ILE A 201 8.62 9.85 6.46
C ILE A 201 8.67 8.44 7.03
N GLU A 202 9.86 7.94 7.30
CA GLU A 202 10.08 6.63 7.89
C GLU A 202 10.94 6.78 9.14
N THR A 203 10.44 6.33 10.30
CA THR A 203 11.16 6.40 11.59
C THR A 203 11.69 7.82 11.89
N GLY A 204 10.89 8.85 11.57
CA GLY A 204 11.27 10.26 11.76
C GLY A 204 12.23 10.85 10.72
N VAL A 205 12.70 10.03 9.76
CA VAL A 205 13.61 10.46 8.69
C VAL A 205 12.81 10.75 7.41
N LEU A 206 13.05 11.92 6.84
CA LEU A 206 12.50 12.32 5.55
C LEU A 206 13.17 11.55 4.42
N GLN A 207 12.36 10.85 3.63
CA GLN A 207 12.79 10.12 2.45
C GLN A 207 12.91 11.05 1.23
N ASP A 208 13.49 10.52 0.16
CA ASP A 208 13.56 11.20 -1.13
C ASP A 208 12.16 11.39 -1.74
N ARG A 209 12.05 12.43 -2.57
CA ARG A 209 10.81 12.76 -3.27
C ARG A 209 10.55 11.69 -4.34
N ARG A 210 9.29 11.25 -4.44
CA ARG A 210 8.85 10.27 -5.43
C ARG A 210 7.67 10.80 -6.22
N ILE A 211 7.63 10.41 -7.48
CA ILE A 211 6.54 10.75 -8.40
C ILE A 211 5.75 9.47 -8.68
N HIS A 212 4.45 9.55 -8.48
CA HIS A 212 3.52 8.47 -8.76
C HIS A 212 2.64 8.91 -9.94
N LEU A 213 2.61 8.09 -10.99
CA LEU A 213 1.72 8.29 -12.13
C LEU A 213 0.78 7.09 -12.21
N SER A 214 -0.49 7.30 -11.88
CA SER A 214 -1.47 6.23 -11.85
C SER A 214 -2.71 6.53 -12.67
N LEU A 215 -3.43 5.47 -12.99
CA LEU A 215 -4.73 5.53 -13.64
C LEU A 215 -5.84 5.20 -12.63
N GLY A 216 -7.06 5.63 -12.93
CA GLY A 216 -8.24 5.30 -12.13
C GLY A 216 -8.71 6.45 -11.24
N THR A 217 -9.98 6.36 -10.86
CA THR A 217 -10.74 7.44 -10.20
C THR A 217 -10.70 7.37 -8.68
N ASP A 218 -10.29 6.22 -8.12
CA ASP A 218 -10.19 6.02 -6.68
C ASP A 218 -8.88 6.63 -6.12
N PHE A 219 -8.76 6.62 -4.79
CA PHE A 219 -7.61 7.14 -4.04
C PHE A 219 -6.28 6.76 -4.66
#